data_AF-A0A939C8R4-F1
#
_entry.id   AF-A0A939C8R4-F1
#
_cell.length_a   1.000
_cell.length_b   1.000
_cell.length_c   1.000
_cell.angle_alpha   90.00
_cell.angle_beta   90.00
_cell.angle_gamma   90.00
#
_symmetry.space_group_name_H-M   'P 1'
#
loop_
_entity.id
_entity.type
_entity.pdbx_description
1 polymer ?
#
loop_
_entity_poly.entity_id
_entity_poly.type
_entity_poly.pdbx_seq_one_letter_code
_entity_poly.pdbx_strand_id
1 'polypeptide(L)'
;SNGYLDALGRPQIAEVKKNAEVAESNALRETRIKQAENEQLAQHEEIRRQTEIAEATKDMALKQAQYKQEREVADAKAEQIAVGEQMKVQLIEQEKNIEIQEKQAELTEKELNATVRKKAEADKYVVEQNALADKAREIARAQAEAEKVKLAAQAEAERIEKLGSADAERIAKVGQAEAESREKMAIALTKLNEAGILMEFIKVLPEIAKEVNAPLSNIDKVVSFGGNDGLQSMGEAGLARTFDTIKETTGLDLVALINDTMSTKQGNKELVQAVSQSNGSPQPTTERIE
;
A
#
# COMPACT_ATOMS: atom_id res chain seq x y z
N SER A 1 29.45 -57.85 179.22
CA SER A 1 30.80 -57.68 178.63
C SER A 1 30.81 -58.00 177.13
N ASN A 2 29.79 -57.58 176.36
CA ASN A 2 29.58 -58.04 174.96
C ASN A 2 29.90 -56.99 173.88
N GLY A 3 30.65 -55.92 174.21
CA GLY A 3 30.94 -54.82 173.27
C GLY A 3 32.31 -54.86 172.58
N TYR A 4 33.26 -55.66 173.08
CA TYR A 4 34.66 -55.62 172.62
C TYR A 4 34.91 -56.42 171.33
N LEU A 5 34.26 -57.58 171.17
CA LEU A 5 34.36 -58.41 169.95
C LEU A 5 33.60 -57.79 168.77
N ASP A 6 32.49 -57.12 169.03
CA ASP A 6 31.70 -56.41 168.01
C ASP A 6 32.41 -55.11 167.55
N ALA A 7 33.15 -54.45 168.46
CA ALA A 7 33.99 -53.30 168.13
C ALA A 7 35.24 -53.67 167.31
N LEU A 8 35.81 -54.86 167.50
CA LEU A 8 36.99 -55.32 166.75
C LEU A 8 36.65 -55.84 165.33
N GLY A 9 35.46 -56.44 165.15
CA GLY A 9 35.01 -56.98 163.85
C GLY A 9 34.36 -55.97 162.90
N ARG A 10 33.78 -54.88 163.44
CA ARG A 10 33.20 -53.77 162.66
C ARG A 10 34.12 -53.18 161.56
N PRO A 11 35.40 -52.86 161.81
CA PRO A 11 36.28 -52.29 160.78
C PRO A 11 36.56 -53.28 159.64
N GLN A 12 36.75 -54.56 159.93
CA GLN A 12 36.96 -55.60 158.91
C GLN A 12 35.70 -55.85 158.07
N ILE A 13 34.52 -55.87 158.67
CA ILE A 13 33.25 -55.97 157.95
C ILE A 13 33.04 -54.74 157.05
N ALA A 14 33.41 -53.53 157.51
CA ALA A 14 33.34 -52.32 156.71
C ALA A 14 34.34 -52.32 155.54
N GLU A 15 35.54 -52.86 155.74
CA GLU A 15 36.55 -53.00 154.68
C GLU A 15 36.11 -54.00 153.60
N VAL A 16 35.57 -55.17 154.00
CA VAL A 16 35.02 -56.15 153.06
C VAL A 16 33.82 -55.59 152.31
N LYS A 17 32.91 -54.87 152.98
CA LYS A 17 31.77 -54.19 152.32
C LYS A 17 32.26 -53.14 151.32
N LYS A 18 33.22 -52.29 151.70
CA LYS A 18 33.83 -51.31 150.80
C LYS A 18 34.47 -51.98 149.59
N ASN A 19 35.22 -53.06 149.79
CA ASN A 19 35.86 -53.78 148.70
C ASN A 19 34.84 -54.47 147.78
N ALA A 20 33.75 -55.01 148.34
CA ALA A 20 32.63 -55.56 147.56
C ALA A 20 31.90 -54.47 146.75
N GLU A 21 31.59 -53.32 147.36
CA GLU A 21 30.97 -52.17 146.66
C GLU A 21 31.88 -51.61 145.56
N VAL A 22 33.20 -51.56 145.78
CA VAL A 22 34.18 -51.15 144.77
C VAL A 22 34.27 -52.17 143.64
N ALA A 23 34.24 -53.47 143.94
CA ALA A 23 34.24 -54.53 142.93
C ALA A 23 32.97 -54.51 142.09
N GLU A 24 31.79 -54.37 142.71
CA GLU A 24 30.50 -54.25 142.02
C GLU A 24 30.45 -52.99 141.15
N SER A 25 30.91 -51.84 141.65
CA SER A 25 31.01 -50.59 140.89
C SER A 25 31.95 -50.72 139.68
N ASN A 26 33.10 -51.38 139.85
CA ASN A 26 34.04 -51.64 138.76
C ASN A 26 33.44 -52.57 137.71
N ALA A 27 32.75 -53.63 138.11
CA ALA A 27 32.06 -54.55 137.20
C ALA A 27 30.92 -53.86 136.43
N LEU A 28 30.15 -53.00 137.10
CA LEU A 28 29.10 -52.17 136.48
C LEU A 28 29.71 -51.17 135.48
N ARG A 29 30.82 -50.51 135.85
CA ARG A 29 31.52 -49.58 134.98
C ARG A 29 32.05 -50.28 133.73
N GLU A 30 32.69 -51.44 133.88
CA GLU A 30 33.24 -52.21 132.78
C GLU A 30 32.14 -52.71 131.83
N THR A 31 31.03 -53.21 132.38
CA THR A 31 29.85 -53.59 131.58
C THR A 31 29.30 -52.40 130.80
N ARG A 32 29.16 -51.23 131.43
CA ARG A 32 28.65 -50.01 130.78
C ARG A 32 29.59 -49.49 129.71
N ILE A 33 30.91 -49.54 129.93
CA ILE A 33 31.91 -49.19 128.92
C ILE A 33 31.79 -50.12 127.73
N LYS A 34 31.73 -51.44 127.96
CA LYS A 34 31.62 -52.42 126.87
C LYS A 34 30.32 -52.26 126.09
N GLN A 35 29.21 -51.99 126.78
CA GLN A 35 27.94 -51.69 126.13
C GLN A 35 28.01 -50.41 125.29
N ALA A 36 28.57 -49.32 125.83
CA ALA A 36 28.73 -48.06 125.10
C ALA A 36 29.67 -48.19 123.88
N GLU A 37 30.76 -48.98 124.00
CA GLU A 37 31.65 -49.31 122.88
C GLU A 37 30.89 -50.07 121.78
N ASN A 38 30.12 -51.10 122.14
CA ASN A 38 29.33 -51.88 121.19
C ASN A 38 28.23 -51.02 120.53
N GLU A 39 27.57 -50.13 121.29
CA GLU A 39 26.58 -49.18 120.76
C GLU A 39 27.22 -48.15 119.82
N GLN A 40 28.40 -47.62 120.15
CA GLN A 40 29.17 -46.73 119.26
C GLN A 40 29.56 -47.42 117.97
N LEU A 41 30.07 -48.66 118.04
CA LEU A 41 30.42 -49.47 116.87
C LEU A 41 29.18 -49.72 115.99
N ALA A 42 28.05 -50.11 116.59
CA ALA A 42 26.80 -50.32 115.87
C ALA A 42 26.30 -49.03 115.19
N GLN A 43 26.34 -47.89 115.90
CA GLN A 43 25.96 -46.59 115.33
C GLN A 43 26.90 -46.16 114.21
N HIS A 44 28.21 -46.40 114.33
CA HIS A 44 29.18 -46.07 113.30
C HIS A 44 28.93 -46.85 112.01
N GLU A 45 28.71 -48.17 112.11
CA GLU A 45 28.37 -49.00 110.94
C GLU A 45 27.02 -48.63 110.34
N GLU A 46 26.03 -48.26 111.16
CA GLU A 46 24.72 -47.79 110.69
C GLU A 46 24.84 -46.46 109.92
N ILE A 47 25.58 -45.48 110.46
CA ILE A 47 25.85 -44.20 109.79
C ILE A 47 26.57 -44.45 108.47
N ARG A 48 27.62 -45.28 108.48
CA ARG A 48 28.37 -45.64 107.27
C ARG A 48 27.45 -46.24 106.21
N ARG A 49 26.59 -47.21 106.57
CA ARG A 49 25.62 -47.80 105.65
C ARG A 49 24.65 -46.75 105.09
N GLN A 50 24.14 -45.85 105.93
CA GLN A 50 23.26 -44.77 105.49
C GLN A 50 23.96 -43.79 104.54
N THR A 51 25.21 -43.44 104.80
CA THR A 51 26.03 -42.62 103.90
C THR A 51 26.23 -43.32 102.56
N GLU A 52 26.61 -44.60 102.55
CA GLU A 52 26.79 -45.37 101.32
C GLU A 52 25.49 -45.46 100.51
N ILE A 53 24.33 -45.66 101.16
CA ILE A 53 23.01 -45.66 100.50
C ILE A 53 22.68 -44.28 99.93
N ALA A 54 22.92 -43.21 100.70
CA ALA A 54 22.64 -41.84 100.27
C ALA A 54 23.52 -41.44 99.07
N GLU A 55 24.79 -41.80 99.09
CA GLU A 55 25.72 -41.61 97.97
C GLU A 55 25.29 -42.40 96.74
N ALA A 56 24.97 -43.69 96.88
CA ALA A 56 24.47 -44.51 95.77
C ALA A 56 23.16 -43.95 95.18
N THR A 57 22.26 -43.45 96.02
CA THR A 57 20.99 -42.84 95.59
C THR A 57 21.23 -41.52 94.84
N LYS A 58 22.14 -40.68 95.36
CA LYS A 58 22.55 -39.43 94.70
C LYS A 58 23.18 -39.72 93.34
N ASP A 59 24.11 -40.68 93.26
CA ASP A 59 24.80 -41.02 92.02
C ASP A 59 23.84 -41.62 90.99
N MET A 60 22.90 -42.45 91.43
CA MET A 60 21.83 -42.95 90.57
C MET A 60 20.97 -41.81 90.02
N ALA A 61 20.56 -40.87 90.87
CA ALA A 61 19.75 -39.72 90.45
C ALA A 61 20.50 -38.82 89.47
N LEU A 62 21.79 -38.58 89.70
CA LEU A 62 22.65 -37.82 88.79
C LEU A 62 22.79 -38.51 87.43
N LYS A 63 23.06 -39.82 87.41
CA LYS A 63 23.12 -40.60 86.16
C LYS A 63 21.80 -40.59 85.41
N GLN A 64 20.68 -40.75 86.12
CA GLN A 64 19.35 -40.67 85.50
C GLN A 64 19.07 -39.28 84.91
N ALA A 65 19.46 -38.20 85.59
CA ALA A 65 19.33 -36.85 85.08
C ALA A 65 20.23 -36.60 83.85
N GLN A 66 21.47 -37.09 83.87
CA GLN A 66 22.38 -37.04 82.72
C GLN A 66 21.81 -37.76 81.50
N TYR A 67 21.34 -39.00 81.66
CA TYR A 67 20.73 -39.75 80.54
C TYR A 67 19.47 -39.09 80.01
N LYS A 68 18.64 -38.47 80.87
CA LYS A 68 17.49 -37.69 80.42
C LYS A 68 17.92 -36.48 79.61
N GLN A 69 18.91 -35.72 80.08
CA GLN A 69 19.45 -34.58 79.36
C GLN A 69 20.07 -34.99 78.01
N GLU A 70 20.87 -36.05 77.98
CA GLU A 70 21.47 -36.57 76.74
C GLU A 70 20.39 -37.00 75.74
N ARG A 71 19.35 -37.67 76.22
CA ARG A 71 18.20 -38.06 75.40
C ARG A 71 17.46 -36.83 74.85
N GLU A 72 17.12 -35.85 75.69
CA GLU A 72 16.44 -34.63 75.24
C GLU A 72 17.26 -33.85 74.20
N VAL A 73 18.58 -33.79 74.38
CA VAL A 73 19.49 -33.17 73.40
C VAL A 73 19.53 -33.97 72.09
N ALA A 74 19.53 -35.30 72.16
CA ALA A 74 19.50 -36.16 70.98
C ALA A 74 18.17 -36.04 70.23
N ASP A 75 17.04 -36.06 70.95
CA ASP A 75 15.69 -35.91 70.41
C ASP A 75 15.53 -34.52 69.75
N ALA A 76 15.96 -33.45 70.42
CA ALA A 76 15.92 -32.08 69.88
C ALA A 76 16.79 -31.93 68.61
N LYS A 77 17.98 -32.53 68.57
CA LYS A 77 18.82 -32.53 67.37
C LYS A 77 18.15 -33.30 66.22
N ALA A 78 17.55 -34.45 66.51
CA ALA A 78 16.85 -35.24 65.50
C ALA A 78 15.65 -34.47 64.92
N GLU A 79 14.87 -33.81 65.77
CA GLU A 79 13.75 -32.96 65.35
C GLU A 79 14.22 -31.76 64.53
N GLN A 80 15.29 -31.08 64.94
CA GLN A 80 15.85 -29.94 64.22
C GLN A 80 16.36 -30.33 62.82
N ILE A 81 16.98 -31.51 62.70
CA ILE A 81 17.38 -32.07 61.40
C ILE A 81 16.15 -32.39 60.54
N ALA A 82 15.13 -33.03 61.12
CA ALA A 82 13.90 -33.37 60.40
C ALA A 82 13.15 -32.12 59.89
N VAL A 83 13.00 -31.09 60.73
CA VAL A 83 12.40 -29.80 60.37
C VAL A 83 13.23 -29.10 59.29
N GLY A 84 14.56 -29.12 59.42
CA GLY A 84 15.47 -28.55 58.42
C GLY A 84 15.33 -29.22 57.05
N GLU A 85 15.23 -30.55 57.01
CA GLU A 85 15.04 -31.30 55.77
C GLU A 85 13.66 -31.07 55.16
N GLN A 86 12.60 -31.03 55.98
CA GLN A 86 11.25 -30.66 55.53
C GLN A 86 11.21 -29.24 54.95
N MET A 87 11.88 -28.29 55.58
CA MET A 87 11.94 -26.90 55.10
C MET A 87 12.69 -26.81 53.76
N LYS A 88 13.76 -27.59 53.55
CA LYS A 88 14.42 -27.69 52.24
C LYS A 88 13.49 -28.25 51.17
N VAL A 89 12.73 -29.30 51.47
CA VAL A 89 11.74 -29.86 50.54
C VAL A 89 10.69 -28.81 50.17
N GLN A 90 10.14 -28.09 51.16
CA GLN A 90 9.17 -27.01 50.92
C GLN A 90 9.77 -25.88 50.08
N LEU A 91 11.03 -25.50 50.32
CA LEU A 91 11.72 -24.49 49.53
C LEU A 91 11.85 -24.93 48.07
N ILE A 92 12.28 -26.17 47.81
CA ILE A 92 12.39 -26.74 46.46
C ILE A 92 11.02 -26.77 45.77
N GLU A 93 9.95 -27.15 46.49
CA GLU A 93 8.59 -27.13 45.95
C GLU A 93 8.14 -25.69 45.61
N GLN A 94 8.41 -24.72 46.48
CA GLN A 94 8.12 -23.31 46.22
C GLN A 94 8.89 -22.76 45.02
N GLU A 95 10.19 -23.04 44.93
CA GLU A 95 11.03 -22.65 43.80
C GLU A 95 10.51 -23.26 42.49
N LYS A 96 10.16 -24.54 42.49
CA LYS A 96 9.53 -25.19 41.32
C LYS A 96 8.19 -24.59 40.96
N ASN A 97 7.37 -24.24 41.94
CA ASN A 97 6.07 -23.60 41.68
C ASN A 97 6.26 -22.21 41.05
N ILE A 98 7.24 -21.43 41.52
CA ILE A 98 7.61 -20.15 40.93
C ILE A 98 8.10 -20.37 39.49
N GLU A 99 8.99 -21.33 39.25
CA GLU A 99 9.49 -21.65 37.91
C GLU A 99 8.35 -22.06 36.94
N ILE A 100 7.39 -22.85 37.43
CA ILE A 100 6.21 -23.23 36.64
C ILE A 100 5.35 -22.00 36.32
N GLN A 101 5.12 -21.12 37.29
CA GLN A 101 4.36 -19.88 37.09
C GLN A 101 5.06 -18.93 36.12
N GLU A 102 6.38 -18.77 36.22
CA GLU A 102 7.17 -17.97 35.28
C GLU A 102 7.08 -18.53 33.86
N LYS A 103 7.22 -19.85 33.68
CA LYS A 103 7.05 -20.49 32.36
C LYS A 103 5.63 -20.32 31.82
N GLN A 104 4.60 -20.42 32.67
CA GLN A 104 3.22 -20.18 32.26
C GLN A 104 2.98 -18.72 31.86
N ALA A 105 3.55 -17.76 32.60
CA ALA A 105 3.49 -16.34 32.26
C ALA A 105 4.21 -16.07 30.92
N GLU A 106 5.39 -16.65 30.71
CA GLU A 106 6.14 -16.52 29.45
C GLU A 106 5.39 -17.12 28.25
N LEU A 107 4.78 -18.30 28.43
CA LEU A 107 3.93 -18.91 27.40
C LEU A 107 2.72 -18.02 27.09
N THR A 108 2.04 -17.52 28.11
CA THR A 108 0.88 -16.62 27.96
C THR A 108 1.28 -15.32 27.26
N GLU A 109 2.42 -14.73 27.63
CA GLU A 109 2.96 -13.53 26.99
C GLU A 109 3.28 -13.80 25.51
N LYS A 110 3.93 -14.93 25.20
CA LYS A 110 4.22 -15.33 23.81
C LYS A 110 2.96 -15.55 22.99
N GLU A 111 1.95 -16.21 23.55
CA GLU A 111 0.65 -16.43 22.90
C GLU A 111 -0.10 -15.12 22.64
N LEU A 112 -0.16 -14.23 23.64
CA LEU A 112 -0.77 -12.91 23.52
C LEU A 112 -0.03 -12.07 22.49
N ASN A 113 1.30 -12.01 22.54
CA ASN A 113 2.11 -11.30 21.55
C ASN A 113 1.92 -11.88 20.15
N ALA A 114 1.92 -13.20 19.98
CA ALA A 114 1.67 -13.83 18.69
C ALA A 114 0.27 -13.49 18.17
N THR A 115 -0.74 -13.51 19.03
CA THR A 115 -2.12 -13.19 18.67
C THR A 115 -2.29 -11.72 18.30
N VAL A 116 -1.78 -10.80 19.11
CA VAL A 116 -1.82 -9.35 18.87
C VAL A 116 -1.04 -9.00 17.60
N ARG A 117 0.15 -9.57 17.40
CA ARG A 117 0.94 -9.34 16.18
C ARG A 117 0.24 -9.87 14.94
N LYS A 118 -0.29 -11.10 14.97
CA LYS A 118 -1.06 -11.65 13.83
C LYS A 118 -2.30 -10.81 13.53
N LYS A 119 -3.01 -10.35 14.57
CA LYS A 119 -4.18 -9.47 14.40
C LYS A 119 -3.76 -8.11 13.83
N ALA A 120 -2.72 -7.48 14.35
CA ALA A 120 -2.20 -6.22 13.85
C ALA A 120 -1.68 -6.34 12.41
N GLU A 121 -1.05 -7.45 12.06
CA GLU A 121 -0.60 -7.74 10.69
C GLU A 121 -1.78 -7.96 9.74
N ALA A 122 -2.82 -8.68 10.19
CA ALA A 122 -4.06 -8.83 9.42
C ALA A 122 -4.78 -7.48 9.23
N ASP A 123 -4.91 -6.67 10.28
CA ASP A 123 -5.52 -5.34 10.23
C ASP A 123 -4.72 -4.42 9.29
N LYS A 124 -3.39 -4.44 9.38
CA LYS A 124 -2.49 -3.70 8.47
C LYS A 124 -2.69 -4.16 7.02
N TYR A 125 -2.73 -5.47 6.77
CA TYR A 125 -2.95 -6.01 5.44
C TYR A 125 -4.31 -5.57 4.86
N VAL A 126 -5.38 -5.60 5.66
CA VAL A 126 -6.71 -5.12 5.24
C VAL A 126 -6.67 -3.63 4.89
N VAL A 127 -6.03 -2.80 5.73
CA VAL A 127 -5.90 -1.36 5.46
C VAL A 127 -5.07 -1.10 4.20
N GLU A 128 -3.96 -1.80 4.01
CA GLU A 128 -3.13 -1.69 2.81
C GLU A 128 -3.88 -2.12 1.54
N GLN A 129 -4.60 -3.23 1.59
CA GLN A 129 -5.42 -3.69 0.46
C GLN A 129 -6.55 -2.72 0.14
N ASN A 130 -7.23 -2.19 1.15
CA ASN A 130 -8.28 -1.18 0.95
C ASN A 130 -7.70 0.11 0.35
N ALA A 131 -6.55 0.58 0.85
CA ALA A 131 -5.88 1.77 0.31
C ALA A 131 -5.43 1.56 -1.14
N LEU A 132 -4.91 0.37 -1.47
CA LEU A 132 -4.56 -0.01 -2.84
C LEU A 132 -5.80 -0.07 -3.75
N ALA A 133 -6.89 -0.65 -3.26
CA ALA A 133 -8.15 -0.74 -3.99
C ALA A 133 -8.77 0.64 -4.24
N ASP A 134 -8.75 1.53 -3.24
CA ASP A 134 -9.24 2.90 -3.39
C ASP A 134 -8.35 3.71 -4.35
N LYS A 135 -7.02 3.58 -4.27
CA LYS A 135 -6.11 4.20 -5.23
C LYS A 135 -6.37 3.70 -6.66
N ALA A 136 -6.57 2.40 -6.85
CA ALA A 136 -6.90 1.82 -8.15
C ALA A 136 -8.25 2.33 -8.67
N ARG A 137 -9.26 2.45 -7.79
CA ARG A 137 -10.57 3.00 -8.14
C ARG A 137 -10.48 4.47 -8.58
N GLU A 138 -9.72 5.30 -7.86
CA GLU A 138 -9.54 6.70 -8.22
C GLU A 138 -8.77 6.88 -9.53
N ILE A 139 -7.71 6.07 -9.77
CA ILE A 139 -7.01 6.07 -11.05
C ILE A 139 -7.94 5.66 -12.19
N ALA A 140 -8.72 4.57 -12.01
CA ALA A 140 -9.66 4.11 -13.03
C ALA A 140 -10.75 5.15 -13.32
N ARG A 141 -11.25 5.86 -12.30
CA ARG A 141 -12.20 6.97 -12.47
C ARG A 141 -11.58 8.12 -13.25
N ALA A 142 -10.39 8.58 -12.85
CA ALA A 142 -9.70 9.66 -13.55
C ALA A 142 -9.38 9.31 -15.01
N GLN A 143 -8.98 8.06 -15.29
CA GLN A 143 -8.76 7.56 -16.64
C GLN A 143 -10.05 7.53 -17.46
N ALA A 144 -11.14 7.02 -16.89
CA ALA A 144 -12.44 6.99 -17.56
C ALA A 144 -12.97 8.41 -17.84
N GLU A 145 -12.77 9.36 -16.93
CA GLU A 145 -13.12 10.77 -17.16
C GLU A 145 -12.26 11.39 -18.26
N ALA A 146 -10.94 11.17 -18.23
CA ALA A 146 -10.04 11.67 -19.28
C ALA A 146 -10.39 11.09 -20.65
N GLU A 147 -10.72 9.80 -20.73
CA GLU A 147 -11.16 9.14 -21.96
C GLU A 147 -12.49 9.69 -22.45
N LYS A 148 -13.47 9.89 -21.56
CA LYS A 148 -14.75 10.54 -21.91
C LYS A 148 -14.54 11.94 -22.48
N VAL A 149 -13.69 12.75 -21.85
CA VAL A 149 -13.38 14.11 -22.34
C VAL A 149 -12.69 14.05 -23.69
N LYS A 150 -11.73 13.13 -23.88
CA LYS A 150 -11.04 12.94 -25.16
C LYS A 150 -12.00 12.53 -26.27
N LEU A 151 -12.85 11.54 -26.02
CA LEU A 151 -13.86 11.07 -26.98
C LEU A 151 -14.88 12.17 -27.30
N ALA A 152 -15.33 12.93 -26.31
CA ALA A 152 -16.23 14.06 -26.52
C ALA A 152 -15.56 15.17 -27.37
N ALA A 153 -14.30 15.49 -27.09
CA ALA A 153 -13.54 16.47 -27.87
C ALA A 153 -13.29 16.00 -29.31
N GLN A 154 -13.00 14.72 -29.52
CA GLN A 154 -12.87 14.12 -30.86
C GLN A 154 -14.19 14.16 -31.62
N ALA A 155 -15.29 13.76 -30.99
CA ALA A 155 -16.62 13.80 -31.59
C ALA A 155 -17.03 15.23 -31.97
N GLU A 156 -16.72 16.22 -31.13
CA GLU A 156 -16.98 17.62 -31.41
C GLU A 156 -16.10 18.17 -32.54
N ALA A 157 -14.82 17.80 -32.57
CA ALA A 157 -13.91 18.16 -33.67
C ALA A 157 -14.40 17.59 -35.01
N GLU A 158 -14.77 16.30 -35.05
CA GLU A 158 -15.34 15.66 -36.24
C GLU A 158 -16.66 16.32 -36.66
N ARG A 159 -17.50 16.72 -35.70
CA ARG A 159 -18.75 17.43 -35.97
C ARG A 159 -18.49 18.78 -36.63
N ILE A 160 -17.54 19.55 -36.10
CA ILE A 160 -17.15 20.87 -36.64
C ILE A 160 -16.54 20.70 -38.03
N GLU A 161 -15.67 19.71 -38.24
CA GLU A 161 -15.07 19.43 -39.54
C GLU A 161 -16.13 19.08 -40.58
N LYS A 162 -17.02 18.12 -40.28
CA LYS A 162 -18.12 17.74 -41.19
C LYS A 162 -19.05 18.91 -41.51
N LEU A 163 -19.38 19.73 -40.51
CA LEU A 163 -20.19 20.92 -40.72
C LEU A 163 -19.46 21.95 -41.59
N GLY A 164 -18.18 22.19 -41.33
CA GLY A 164 -17.33 23.09 -42.12
C GLY A 164 -17.18 22.63 -43.57
N SER A 165 -16.96 21.34 -43.81
CA SER A 165 -16.92 20.75 -45.16
C SER A 165 -18.27 20.87 -45.86
N ALA A 166 -19.38 20.58 -45.16
CA ALA A 166 -20.72 20.72 -45.73
C ALA A 166 -21.04 22.18 -46.09
N ASP A 167 -20.65 23.14 -45.25
CA ASP A 167 -20.82 24.57 -45.55
C ASP A 167 -19.91 25.03 -46.69
N ALA A 168 -18.67 24.58 -46.75
CA ALA A 168 -17.75 24.87 -47.85
C ALA A 168 -18.30 24.32 -49.19
N GLU A 169 -18.78 23.07 -49.21
CA GLU A 169 -19.43 22.47 -50.38
C GLU A 169 -20.69 23.23 -50.79
N ARG A 170 -21.52 23.64 -49.83
CA ARG A 170 -22.72 24.46 -50.08
C ARG A 170 -22.33 25.79 -50.72
N ILE A 171 -21.34 26.50 -50.17
CA ILE A 171 -20.86 27.77 -50.71
C ILE A 171 -20.26 27.57 -52.11
N ALA A 172 -19.48 26.51 -52.33
CA ALA A 172 -18.92 26.19 -53.65
C ALA A 172 -20.02 25.93 -54.69
N LYS A 173 -21.04 25.13 -54.35
CA LYS A 173 -22.18 24.86 -55.25
C LYS A 173 -22.99 26.11 -55.54
N VAL A 174 -23.25 26.95 -54.53
CA VAL A 174 -23.93 28.24 -54.73
C VAL A 174 -23.09 29.17 -55.60
N GLY A 175 -21.79 29.29 -55.34
CA GLY A 175 -20.87 30.11 -56.12
C GLY A 175 -20.75 29.65 -57.58
N GLN A 176 -20.72 28.34 -57.82
CA GLN A 176 -20.76 27.77 -59.17
C GLN A 176 -22.09 28.08 -59.86
N ALA A 177 -23.22 27.89 -59.18
CA ALA A 177 -24.53 28.21 -59.74
C ALA A 177 -24.69 29.71 -60.06
N GLU A 178 -24.16 30.60 -59.20
CA GLU A 178 -24.11 32.04 -59.46
C GLU A 178 -23.21 32.40 -60.63
N ALA A 179 -22.03 31.76 -60.73
CA ALA A 179 -21.11 31.94 -61.84
C ALA A 179 -21.74 31.52 -63.17
N GLU A 180 -22.34 30.33 -63.23
CA GLU A 180 -23.05 29.82 -64.41
C GLU A 180 -24.25 30.70 -64.78
N SER A 181 -24.99 31.21 -63.79
CA SER A 181 -26.11 32.12 -63.99
C SER A 181 -25.64 33.46 -64.58
N ARG A 182 -24.56 34.04 -64.06
CA ARG A 182 -23.95 35.27 -64.58
C ARG A 182 -23.38 35.09 -65.97
N GLU A 183 -22.75 33.95 -66.27
CA GLU A 183 -22.25 33.62 -67.60
C GLU A 183 -23.41 33.54 -68.61
N LYS A 184 -24.48 32.83 -68.27
CA LYS A 184 -25.70 32.77 -69.11
C LYS A 184 -26.34 34.14 -69.29
N MET A 185 -26.37 34.96 -68.25
CA MET A 185 -26.86 36.34 -68.34
C MET A 185 -25.96 37.21 -69.24
N ALA A 186 -24.64 37.06 -69.15
CA ALA A 186 -23.69 37.76 -70.01
C ALA A 186 -23.87 37.33 -71.48
N ILE A 187 -24.01 36.03 -71.76
CA ILE A 187 -24.28 35.50 -73.12
C ILE A 187 -25.65 35.98 -73.64
N ALA A 188 -26.67 36.05 -72.77
CA ALA A 188 -27.97 36.57 -73.16
C ALA A 188 -27.90 38.07 -73.50
N LEU A 189 -27.15 38.86 -72.72
CA LEU A 189 -26.93 40.29 -72.97
C LEU A 189 -26.10 40.55 -74.23
N THR A 190 -25.06 39.75 -74.52
CA THR A 190 -24.31 39.89 -75.78
C THR A 190 -25.19 39.57 -76.98
N LYS A 191 -25.99 38.49 -76.93
CA LYS A 191 -26.97 38.18 -77.97
C LYS A 191 -28.04 39.26 -78.13
N LEU A 192 -28.49 39.87 -77.03
CA LEU A 192 -29.42 41.00 -77.04
C LEU A 192 -28.78 42.26 -77.64
N ASN A 193 -27.50 42.52 -77.38
CA ASN A 193 -26.77 43.63 -77.98
C ASN A 193 -26.54 43.40 -79.48
N GLU A 194 -26.18 42.18 -79.90
CA GLU A 194 -26.05 41.81 -81.31
C GLU A 194 -27.39 41.88 -82.05
N ALA A 195 -28.46 41.35 -81.46
CA ALA A 195 -29.82 41.46 -82.00
C ALA A 195 -30.33 42.91 -81.98
N GLY A 196 -29.98 43.69 -80.96
CA GLY A 196 -30.29 45.11 -80.83
C GLY A 196 -29.66 45.95 -81.93
N ILE A 197 -28.37 45.73 -82.23
CA ILE A 197 -27.67 46.37 -83.35
C ILE A 197 -28.32 45.98 -84.68
N LEU A 198 -28.71 44.71 -84.87
CA LEU A 198 -29.37 44.25 -86.11
C LEU A 198 -30.75 44.91 -86.30
N MET A 199 -31.52 45.04 -85.23
CA MET A 199 -32.83 45.69 -85.26
C MET A 199 -32.71 47.21 -85.46
N GLU A 200 -31.67 47.84 -84.91
CA GLU A 200 -31.31 49.23 -85.19
C GLU A 200 -30.89 49.41 -86.67
N PHE A 201 -30.09 48.49 -87.21
CA PHE A 201 -29.67 48.49 -88.63
C PHE A 201 -30.86 48.35 -89.59
N ILE A 202 -31.86 47.52 -89.24
CA ILE A 202 -33.14 47.40 -89.98
C ILE A 202 -34.00 48.67 -89.89
N LYS A 203 -33.94 49.41 -88.78
CA LYS A 203 -34.65 50.70 -88.64
C LYS A 203 -33.97 51.86 -89.37
N VAL A 204 -32.65 51.80 -89.54
CA VAL A 204 -31.86 52.79 -90.30
C VAL A 204 -31.84 52.48 -91.81
N LEU A 205 -32.11 51.23 -92.20
CA LEU A 205 -32.24 50.79 -93.60
C LEU A 205 -33.20 51.66 -94.47
N PRO A 206 -34.37 52.09 -93.98
CA PRO A 206 -35.24 53.04 -94.69
C PRO A 206 -34.56 54.40 -94.93
N GLU A 207 -33.78 54.93 -93.98
CA GLU A 207 -33.08 56.20 -94.16
C GLU A 207 -31.95 56.08 -95.19
N ILE A 208 -31.20 54.98 -95.16
CA ILE A 208 -30.19 54.66 -96.17
C ILE A 208 -30.83 54.47 -97.55
N ALA A 209 -31.97 53.77 -97.64
CA ALA A 209 -32.70 53.59 -98.90
C ALA A 209 -33.30 54.90 -99.44
N LYS A 210 -33.60 55.88 -98.57
CA LYS A 210 -34.11 57.21 -98.95
C LYS A 210 -33.01 58.14 -99.45
N GLU A 211 -31.82 58.08 -98.85
CA GLU A 211 -30.62 58.83 -99.28
C GLU A 211 -30.02 58.26 -100.58
N VAL A 212 -30.07 56.94 -100.80
CA VAL A 212 -29.58 56.33 -102.06
C VAL A 212 -30.51 56.59 -103.26
N ASN A 213 -31.79 56.88 -103.03
CA ASN A 213 -32.74 57.26 -104.10
C ASN A 213 -32.82 58.78 -104.37
N ALA A 214 -32.08 59.61 -103.65
CA ALA A 214 -32.19 61.06 -103.73
C ALA A 214 -31.60 61.72 -105.00
N PRO A 215 -30.74 61.09 -105.82
CA PRO A 215 -30.31 61.72 -107.07
C PRO A 215 -30.42 60.81 -108.31
N LEU A 216 -31.61 60.26 -108.61
CA LEU A 216 -31.87 59.60 -109.91
C LEU A 216 -33.19 59.97 -110.62
N SER A 217 -34.01 60.88 -110.07
CA SER A 217 -35.24 61.31 -110.76
C SER A 217 -35.06 62.48 -111.75
N ASN A 218 -33.85 63.02 -111.92
CA ASN A 218 -33.55 64.03 -112.93
C ASN A 218 -32.07 63.95 -113.30
N ILE A 219 -31.73 63.12 -114.29
CA ILE A 219 -30.70 63.38 -115.30
C ILE A 219 -30.95 62.36 -116.41
N ASP A 220 -31.58 62.86 -117.46
CA ASP A 220 -31.66 62.23 -118.77
C ASP A 220 -30.47 62.76 -119.59
N LYS A 221 -29.93 61.91 -120.47
CA LYS A 221 -28.85 62.19 -121.44
C LYS A 221 -27.41 61.81 -121.04
N VAL A 222 -27.13 60.54 -121.31
CA VAL A 222 -25.82 59.95 -121.55
C VAL A 222 -25.11 60.63 -122.72
N VAL A 223 -23.86 61.05 -122.52
CA VAL A 223 -22.88 61.17 -123.61
C VAL A 223 -21.75 60.17 -123.33
N SER A 224 -21.56 59.36 -124.35
CA SER A 224 -20.61 58.25 -124.51
C SER A 224 -19.14 58.71 -124.52
N PHE A 225 -18.26 57.70 -124.50
CA PHE A 225 -16.78 57.69 -124.52
C PHE A 225 -16.14 57.88 -123.13
N GLY A 226 -15.30 57.02 -122.59
CA GLY A 226 -14.53 55.88 -123.11
C GLY A 226 -13.16 55.86 -122.40
N GLY A 227 -12.65 54.68 -122.03
CA GLY A 227 -11.27 54.45 -121.53
C GLY A 227 -11.20 54.02 -120.05
N ASN A 228 -11.11 52.73 -119.70
CA ASN A 228 -9.88 51.88 -119.63
C ASN A 228 -8.95 52.35 -118.48
N ASP A 229 -8.48 51.61 -117.47
CA ASP A 229 -8.39 50.19 -117.13
C ASP A 229 -7.69 50.13 -115.74
N GLY A 230 -7.80 49.03 -114.99
CA GLY A 230 -6.92 48.78 -113.82
C GLY A 230 -7.58 48.48 -112.47
N LEU A 231 -8.54 47.55 -112.44
CA LEU A 231 -9.05 46.93 -111.22
C LEU A 231 -8.46 45.51 -111.10
N GLN A 232 -7.27 45.35 -110.52
CA GLN A 232 -6.75 44.07 -109.99
C GLN A 232 -5.32 44.23 -109.40
N SER A 233 -5.18 44.82 -108.20
CA SER A 233 -3.95 44.64 -107.38
C SER A 233 -4.05 45.17 -105.92
N MET A 234 -5.24 45.31 -105.34
CA MET A 234 -5.40 45.89 -103.98
C MET A 234 -5.85 44.92 -102.88
N GLY A 235 -5.98 43.62 -103.17
CA GLY A 235 -6.43 42.62 -102.18
C GLY A 235 -5.33 42.10 -101.25
N GLU A 236 -4.14 41.81 -101.76
CA GLU A 236 -3.10 41.08 -100.99
C GLU A 236 -2.17 42.01 -100.19
N ALA A 237 -1.92 43.23 -100.66
CA ALA A 237 -1.06 44.19 -99.97
C ALA A 237 -1.74 44.90 -98.77
N GLY A 238 -3.08 44.91 -98.71
CA GLY A 238 -3.83 45.53 -97.61
C GLY A 238 -3.82 44.67 -96.34
N LEU A 239 -3.98 43.36 -96.50
CA LEU A 239 -4.08 42.42 -95.38
C LEU A 239 -2.73 42.24 -94.65
N ALA A 240 -1.63 42.13 -95.39
CA ALA A 240 -0.29 42.06 -94.80
C ALA A 240 0.04 43.29 -93.94
N ARG A 241 -0.27 44.51 -94.44
CA ARG A 241 -0.09 45.74 -93.66
C ARG A 241 -0.97 45.81 -92.42
N THR A 242 -2.19 45.30 -92.47
CA THR A 242 -3.05 45.25 -91.27
C THR A 242 -2.49 44.31 -90.21
N PHE A 243 -1.95 43.15 -90.60
CA PHE A 243 -1.33 42.22 -89.65
C PHE A 243 -0.03 42.77 -89.05
N ASP A 244 0.82 43.42 -89.85
CA ASP A 244 2.05 44.05 -89.36
C ASP A 244 1.77 45.25 -88.45
N THR A 245 0.76 46.06 -88.76
CA THR A 245 0.37 47.21 -87.91
C THR A 245 -0.12 46.73 -86.55
N ILE A 246 -0.91 45.64 -86.49
CA ILE A 246 -1.38 45.06 -85.23
C ILE A 246 -0.18 44.56 -84.41
N LYS A 247 0.79 43.88 -85.03
CA LYS A 247 2.00 43.41 -84.37
C LYS A 247 2.86 44.55 -83.81
N GLU A 248 3.05 45.63 -84.57
CA GLU A 248 3.84 46.78 -84.13
C GLU A 248 3.15 47.64 -83.06
N THR A 249 1.82 47.78 -83.12
CA THR A 249 1.07 48.62 -82.16
C THR A 249 0.68 47.90 -80.87
N THR A 250 0.53 46.58 -80.90
CA THR A 250 0.01 45.81 -79.76
C THR A 250 0.96 44.73 -79.25
N GLY A 251 2.06 44.45 -79.97
CA GLY A 251 3.00 43.38 -79.64
C GLY A 251 2.45 41.96 -79.86
N LEU A 252 1.24 41.83 -80.41
CA LEU A 252 0.57 40.55 -80.64
C LEU A 252 0.87 40.01 -82.04
N ASP A 253 1.55 38.86 -82.09
CA ASP A 253 1.76 38.09 -83.32
C ASP A 253 0.62 37.06 -83.49
N LEU A 254 -0.37 37.43 -84.30
CA LEU A 254 -1.56 36.60 -84.56
C LEU A 254 -1.21 35.27 -85.28
N VAL A 255 -0.13 35.25 -86.07
CA VAL A 255 0.34 34.04 -86.76
C VAL A 255 0.96 33.08 -85.75
N ALA A 256 1.72 33.61 -84.78
CA ALA A 256 2.26 32.81 -83.67
C ALA A 256 1.15 32.25 -82.77
N LEU A 257 0.13 33.06 -82.45
CA LEU A 257 -1.00 32.63 -81.60
C LEU A 257 -1.79 31.47 -82.24
N ILE A 258 -2.01 31.51 -83.55
CA ILE A 258 -2.70 30.45 -84.30
C ILE A 258 -1.88 29.15 -84.30
N ASN A 259 -0.55 29.26 -84.48
CA ASN A 259 0.32 28.08 -84.43
C ASN A 259 0.44 27.49 -83.02
N ASP A 260 0.44 28.32 -81.98
CA ASP A 260 0.50 27.88 -80.58
C ASP A 260 -0.81 27.22 -80.11
N THR A 261 -1.96 27.75 -80.53
CA THR A 261 -3.28 27.13 -80.27
C THR A 261 -3.48 25.82 -81.04
N MET A 262 -2.95 25.70 -82.26
CA MET A 262 -2.91 24.43 -82.99
C MET A 262 -1.96 23.41 -82.32
N SER A 263 -0.85 23.87 -81.74
CA SER A 263 0.11 23.02 -81.01
C SER A 263 -0.44 22.53 -79.65
N THR A 264 -1.23 23.37 -78.96
CA THR A 264 -1.90 23.02 -77.69
C THR A 264 -2.92 21.87 -77.87
N LYS A 265 -3.51 21.72 -79.06
CA LYS A 265 -4.43 20.63 -79.39
C LYS A 265 -3.74 19.24 -79.45
N GLN A 266 -2.41 19.20 -79.59
CA GLN A 266 -1.63 17.95 -79.52
C GLN A 266 -1.33 17.49 -78.09
N GLY A 267 -1.45 18.37 -77.07
CA GLY A 267 -1.20 18.05 -75.66
C GLY A 267 -2.24 17.13 -75.00
N ASN A 268 -3.40 16.90 -75.62
CA ASN A 268 -4.48 16.07 -75.08
C ASN A 268 -4.27 14.55 -75.25
N LYS A 269 -3.12 14.08 -75.75
CA LYS A 269 -2.84 12.64 -75.89
C LYS A 269 -2.55 11.94 -74.56
N GLU A 270 -2.00 12.64 -73.57
CA GLU A 270 -1.60 12.06 -72.28
C GLU A 270 -2.80 11.79 -71.35
N LEU A 271 -3.83 12.63 -71.40
CA LEU A 271 -5.06 12.48 -70.61
C LEU A 271 -5.91 11.27 -71.05
N VAL A 272 -5.79 10.83 -72.31
CA VAL A 272 -6.51 9.67 -72.85
C VAL A 272 -5.84 8.34 -72.45
N GLN A 273 -4.53 8.34 -72.19
CA GLN A 273 -3.82 7.15 -71.70
C GLN A 273 -4.09 6.88 -70.20
N ALA A 274 -4.28 7.92 -69.39
CA ALA A 274 -4.59 7.77 -67.96
C ALA A 274 -5.99 7.18 -67.68
N VAL A 275 -6.98 7.44 -68.54
CA VAL A 275 -8.34 6.88 -68.43
C VAL A 275 -8.41 5.40 -68.86
N SER A 276 -7.46 4.94 -69.69
CA SER A 276 -7.43 3.57 -70.18
C SER A 276 -6.86 2.56 -69.15
N GLN A 277 -6.15 3.03 -68.12
CA GLN A 277 -5.54 2.18 -67.09
C GLN A 277 -6.41 2.01 -65.82
N SER A 278 -7.51 2.76 -65.67
CA SER A 278 -8.36 2.70 -64.46
C SER A 278 -9.56 1.74 -64.55
N ASN A 279 -9.79 1.09 -65.70
CA ASN A 279 -10.85 0.08 -65.86
C ASN A 279 -10.27 -1.35 -65.86
N GLY A 280 -9.85 -1.81 -64.67
CA GLY A 280 -9.58 -3.22 -64.37
C GLY A 280 -10.67 -3.80 -63.47
N SER A 281 -11.37 -4.82 -63.95
CA SER A 281 -12.53 -5.48 -63.33
C SER A 281 -12.24 -6.06 -61.92
N PRO A 282 -13.21 -6.05 -60.98
CA PRO A 282 -13.07 -6.70 -59.67
C PRO A 282 -13.34 -8.22 -59.74
N GLN A 283 -12.43 -9.03 -59.18
CA GLN A 283 -12.65 -10.46 -58.88
C GLN A 283 -13.51 -10.62 -57.60
N PRO A 284 -14.45 -11.57 -57.54
CA PRO A 284 -15.05 -11.99 -56.28
C PRO A 284 -14.43 -13.31 -55.81
N THR A 285 -13.72 -13.30 -54.68
CA THR A 285 -13.36 -14.53 -53.96
C THR A 285 -14.30 -14.73 -52.79
N THR A 286 -15.15 -15.74 -52.95
CA THR A 286 -15.94 -16.40 -51.92
C THR A 286 -15.00 -17.12 -50.96
N GLU A 287 -15.09 -16.87 -49.66
CA GLU A 287 -14.50 -17.78 -48.65
C GLU A 287 -15.58 -18.23 -47.66
N ARG A 288 -15.54 -19.54 -47.43
CA ARG A 288 -16.62 -20.41 -47.01
C ARG A 288 -16.41 -20.73 -45.54
N ILE A 289 -17.52 -20.70 -44.80
CA ILE A 289 -17.67 -21.21 -43.45
C ILE A 289 -17.36 -22.71 -43.46
N GLU A 290 -16.41 -23.15 -42.64
CA GLU A 290 -16.43 -24.36 -41.80
C GLU A 290 -15.17 -24.43 -40.91
#